data_AF-A0A7W1ZG63-F1
#
_entry.id   AF-A0A7W1ZG63-F1
#
_cell.length_a   1.000
_cell.length_b   1.000
_cell.length_c   1.000
_cell.angle_alpha   90.00
_cell.angle_beta   90.00
_cell.angle_gamma   90.00
#
_symmetry.space_group_name_H-M   'P 1'
#
loop_
_entity.id
_entity.type
_entity.pdbx_description
1 polymer ?
#
loop_
_entity_poly.entity_id
_entity_poly.type
_entity_poly.pdbx_seq_one_letter_code
_entity_poly.pdbx_strand_id
1 'polypeptide(L)' 'MAAIIKSKLGVESELTEGNRGEFTVWVGEQQVAQKGWIRFPSDEKVLAAVRQALAID' A
#
# COMPACT_ATOMS: atom_id res chain seq x y z
N MET A 1 8.02 1.83 -0.14
CA MET A 1 6.58 1.99 -0.42
C MET A 1 6.04 3.34 0.05
N ALA A 2 6.02 3.64 1.35
CA ALA A 2 5.52 4.92 1.89
C ALA A 2 6.04 6.17 1.16
N ALA A 3 7.36 6.27 0.94
CA ALA A 3 7.95 7.39 0.20
C ALA A 3 7.42 7.54 -1.25
N ILE A 4 7.16 6.41 -1.93
CA ILE A 4 6.63 6.41 -3.30
C ILE A 4 5.16 6.82 -3.32
N ILE A 5 4.36 6.33 -2.36
CA ILE A 5 2.96 6.74 -2.19
C ILE A 5 2.88 8.26 -1.99
N LYS A 6 3.69 8.82 -1.09
CA LYS A 6 3.78 10.26 -0.86
C LYS A 6 4.17 11.02 -2.14
N SER A 7 5.25 10.60 -2.80
CA SER A 7 5.75 11.28 -4.00
C SER A 7 4.79 11.22 -5.19
N LYS A 8 4.03 10.12 -5.36
CA LYS A 8 3.21 9.88 -6.55
C LYS A 8 1.74 10.21 -6.37
N LEU A 9 1.21 10.10 -5.14
CA LEU A 9 -0.21 10.32 -4.85
C LEU A 9 -0.44 11.52 -3.93
N GLY A 10 0.61 12.10 -3.33
CA GLY A 10 0.48 13.22 -2.39
C GLY A 10 -0.15 12.83 -1.05
N VAL A 11 -0.18 11.53 -0.74
CA VAL A 11 -0.80 10.97 0.47
C VAL A 11 0.27 10.62 1.49
N GLU A 12 0.13 11.13 2.70
CA GLU A 12 0.95 10.69 3.84
C GLU A 12 0.54 9.28 4.26
N SER A 13 1.51 8.48 4.71
CA SER A 13 1.27 7.12 5.18
C SER A 13 1.96 6.91 6.52
N GLU A 14 1.26 6.22 7.42
CA GLU A 14 1.82 5.73 8.67
C GLU A 14 2.52 4.39 8.44
N LEU A 15 3.62 4.17 9.16
CA LEU A 15 4.32 2.90 9.17
C LEU A 15 4.01 2.19 10.49
N THR A 16 3.31 1.07 10.40
CA THR A 16 3.03 0.18 11.54
C THR A 16 3.92 -1.05 11.46
N GLU A 17 4.48 -1.47 12.59
CA GLU A 17 5.22 -2.72 12.68
C GLU A 17 4.26 -3.92 12.51
N GLY A 18 4.56 -4.80 11.56
CA GLY A 18 3.82 -6.03 11.30
C GLY A 18 4.55 -7.27 11.82
N ASN A 19 4.00 -8.45 11.53
CA ASN A 19 4.63 -9.72 11.90
C ASN A 19 5.86 -10.03 11.05
N ARG A 20 6.59 -11.08 11.44
CA ARG A 20 7.79 -11.55 10.72
C ARG A 20 7.49 -11.82 9.24
N GLY A 21 8.08 -11.02 8.37
CA GLY A 21 7.98 -11.16 6.92
C GLY A 21 6.69 -10.62 6.31
N GLU A 22 5.83 -10.00 7.12
CA GLU A 22 4.60 -9.36 6.71
C GLU A 22 4.88 -8.08 5.90
N PHE A 23 4.06 -7.87 4.89
CA PHE A 23 3.96 -6.59 4.21
C PHE A 23 2.53 -6.47 3.69
N THR A 24 1.83 -5.48 4.21
CA THR A 24 0.47 -5.12 3.82
C THR A 24 0.41 -3.60 3.62
N VAL A 25 -0.50 -3.15 2.76
CA VAL A 25 -0.81 -1.74 2.54
C VAL A 25 -2.31 -1.60 2.71
N TRP A 26 -2.71 -0.63 3.53
CA TRP A 26 -4.08 -0.36 3.90
C TRP A 26 -4.46 1.08 3.56
N VAL A 27 -5.73 1.30 3.22
CA VAL A 27 -6.37 2.61 3.07
C VAL A 27 -7.62 2.58 3.92
N GLY A 28 -7.61 3.28 5.06
CA GLY A 28 -8.64 3.10 6.10
C GLY A 28 -8.68 1.64 6.57
N GLU A 29 -9.86 1.03 6.54
CA GLU A 29 -10.07 -0.38 6.90
C GLU A 29 -9.87 -1.35 5.72
N GLN A 30 -9.58 -0.83 4.52
CA GLN A 30 -9.42 -1.65 3.32
C GLN A 30 -7.96 -2.02 3.07
N GLN A 31 -7.64 -3.32 3.10
CA GLN A 31 -6.35 -3.83 2.64
C GLN A 31 -6.29 -3.78 1.10
N VAL A 32 -5.38 -2.98 0.55
CA VAL A 32 -5.26 -2.77 -0.90
C VAL A 32 -4.12 -3.55 -1.55
N ALA A 33 -3.10 -3.94 -0.76
CA ALA A 33 -2.02 -4.78 -1.24
C ALA A 33 -1.42 -5.63 -0.12
N GLN A 34 -0.88 -6.78 -0.50
CA GLN A 34 -0.07 -7.62 0.37
C GLN A 34 1.08 -8.26 -0.40
N LYS A 35 2.12 -8.65 0.33
CA LYS A 35 3.20 -9.46 -0.22
C LYS A 35 2.69 -10.87 -0.54
N GLY A 36 3.07 -11.37 -1.71
CA GLY A 36 2.85 -12.77 -2.08
C GLY A 36 3.93 -13.68 -1.49
N TRP A 37 3.71 -14.99 -1.55
CA TRP A 37 4.64 -15.98 -1.00
C TRP A 37 6.09 -15.85 -1.48
N ILE A 38 6.29 -15.48 -2.75
CA ILE A 38 7.60 -15.45 -3.39
C ILE A 38 8.12 -14.03 -3.60
N ARG A 39 7.23 -13.05 -3.80
CA ARG A 39 7.62 -11.68 -4.16
C ARG A 39 6.67 -10.63 -3.62
N PHE A 40 7.20 -9.42 -3.48
CA PHE A 40 6.41 -8.22 -3.25
C PHE A 40 5.58 -7.86 -4.48
N PRO A 41 4.42 -7.18 -4.30
CA PRO A 41 3.74 -6.53 -5.41
C PRO A 41 4.65 -5.44 -6.01
N SER A 42 4.48 -5.14 -7.29
CA SER A 42 5.18 -4.02 -7.93
C SER A 42 4.62 -2.69 -7.44
N ASP A 43 5.45 -1.65 -7.47
CA ASP A 43 5.05 -0.30 -7.06
C ASP A 43 3.82 0.19 -7.85
N GLU A 44 3.78 -0.05 -9.16
CA GLU A 44 2.65 0.31 -10.02
C GLU A 44 1.33 -0.33 -9.57
N LYS A 45 1.37 -1.61 -9.17
CA LYS A 45 0.17 -2.32 -8.69
C LYS A 45 -0.31 -1.75 -7.37
N VAL A 46 0.61 -1.45 -6.45
CA VAL A 46 0.26 -0.85 -5.15
C VAL A 46 -0.32 0.55 -5.35
N LEU A 47 0.32 1.39 -6.17
CA LEU A 47 -0.17 2.76 -6.45
C LEU A 47 -1.55 2.76 -7.12
N ALA A 48 -1.79 1.85 -8.06
CA ALA A 48 -3.10 1.70 -8.69
C ALA A 48 -4.19 1.29 -7.67
N ALA A 49 -3.90 0.32 -6.80
CA ALA A 49 -4.83 -0.13 -5.78
C ALA A 49 -5.12 0.95 -4.72
N VAL A 50 -4.09 1.68 -4.27
CA VAL A 50 -4.26 2.83 -3.36
C VAL A 50 -5.12 3.91 -4.01
N ARG A 51 -4.82 4.28 -5.27
CA ARG A 51 -5.61 5.28 -5.99
C ARG A 51 -7.07 4.86 -6.17
N GLN A 52 -7.32 3.58 -6.43
CA GLN A 52 -8.68 3.06 -6.56
C GLN A 52 -9.44 3.12 -5.23
N ALA A 53 -8.80 2.74 -4.12
CA ALA A 53 -9.42 2.79 -2.79
C ALA A 53 -9.70 4.22 -2.31
N LEU A 54 -8.87 5.19 -2.70
CA LEU A 54 -9.09 6.62 -2.42
C LEU A 54 -10.17 7.25 -3.30
N ALA A 55 -10.54 6.62 -4.42
CA ALA A 55 -11.53 7.13 -5.37
C ALA A 55 -12.97 6.72 -5.03
N ILE A 56 -13.21 6.26 -3.80
CA ILE A 56 -14.55 6.00 -3.26
C ILE A 56 -14.94 7.24 -2.42
N ASP A 57 -15.81 8.05 -3.01
CA ASP A 57 -16.78 8.92 -2.31
C ASP A 57 -17.88 8.04 -1.69
#